data_AF-A0A1P8XK82-F1
#
_entry.id   AF-A0A1P8XK82-F1
#
_cell.length_a   1.000
_cell.length_b   1.000
_cell.length_c   1.000
_cell.angle_alpha   90.00
_cell.angle_beta   90.00
_cell.angle_gamma   90.00
#
_symmetry.space_group_name_H-M   'P 1'
#
loop_
_entity.id
_entity.type
_entity.pdbx_description
1 polymer ?
#
loop_
_entity_poly.entity_id
_entity_poly.type
_entity_poly.pdbx_seq_one_letter_code
_entity_poly.pdbx_strand_id
1 'polypeptide(L)'
;MTTPHDADDMAMCPNGHVNPADWDVCGECGESLEPTRGLLGWLHSPAFWVALVASAVALVGAGVLLGHSASGPGQHVDDAAAKRAAVQQWWTSARSDVDELESALDDSQRAVRQWDSSAFNDACQRMHDAAAVGVPQHLPTPDPQISAELDAAAEDAHSASHMCLAALAQTRNNYDGEFIAATEQAETHVKEAKALIDLGLTA
;
A
#
# COMPACT_ATOMS: atom_id res chain seq x y z
N MET A 1 17.96 -14.24 -42.95
CA MET A 1 17.19 -13.36 -42.05
C MET A 1 17.55 -13.76 -40.63
N THR A 2 17.84 -12.72 -39.84
CA THR A 2 18.13 -12.68 -38.39
C THR A 2 19.42 -13.37 -37.90
N THR A 3 20.28 -12.51 -37.37
CA THR A 3 21.70 -12.61 -37.02
C THR A 3 21.99 -13.36 -35.72
N PRO A 4 23.23 -13.86 -35.55
CA PRO A 4 23.68 -14.55 -34.35
C PRO A 4 23.81 -13.55 -33.20
N HIS A 5 23.39 -13.91 -31.98
CA HIS A 5 23.73 -13.16 -30.77
C HIS A 5 25.02 -13.75 -30.20
N ASP A 6 26.01 -12.87 -30.11
CA ASP A 6 27.39 -13.09 -29.73
C ASP A 6 27.53 -13.62 -28.30
N ALA A 7 28.53 -14.48 -28.10
CA ALA A 7 28.83 -15.20 -26.86
C ALA A 7 29.67 -14.37 -25.86
N ASP A 8 29.54 -13.04 -25.85
CA ASP A 8 30.50 -12.16 -25.15
C ASP A 8 29.90 -11.21 -24.09
N ASP A 9 28.61 -11.30 -23.76
CA ASP A 9 28.04 -10.52 -22.65
C ASP A 9 27.42 -11.45 -21.60
N MET A 10 28.25 -11.88 -20.65
CA MET A 10 27.81 -12.50 -19.40
C MET A 10 28.15 -11.55 -18.24
N ALA A 11 27.17 -11.24 -17.40
CA ALA A 11 27.38 -10.42 -16.22
C ALA A 11 27.87 -11.29 -15.06
N MET A 12 28.85 -10.80 -14.32
CA MET A 12 29.38 -11.52 -13.15
C MET A 12 29.01 -10.75 -11.89
N CYS A 13 28.36 -11.42 -10.96
CA CYS A 13 27.94 -10.78 -9.72
C CYS A 13 29.16 -10.50 -8.82
N PRO A 14 29.03 -9.60 -7.83
CA PRO A 14 30.11 -9.30 -6.89
C PRO A 14 30.65 -10.53 -6.12
N ASN A 15 29.82 -11.56 -5.96
CA ASN A 15 30.20 -12.83 -5.32
C ASN A 15 30.82 -13.86 -6.28
N GLY A 16 30.97 -13.51 -7.56
CA GLY A 16 31.69 -14.31 -8.56
C GLY A 16 30.83 -15.30 -9.35
N HIS A 17 29.50 -15.23 -9.25
CA HIS A 17 28.59 -16.06 -10.04
C HIS A 17 28.34 -15.44 -11.41
N VAL A 18 28.28 -16.28 -12.43
CA VAL A 18 28.09 -15.84 -13.83
C VAL A 18 26.60 -15.91 -14.16
N ASN A 19 26.06 -14.81 -14.66
CA ASN A 19 24.66 -14.62 -15.00
C ASN A 19 24.53 -14.12 -16.45
N PRO A 20 23.37 -14.34 -17.10
CA PRO A 20 23.06 -13.66 -18.35
C PRO A 20 23.13 -12.13 -18.19
N ALA A 21 23.64 -11.41 -19.19
CA ALA A 21 23.85 -9.97 -19.08
C ALA A 21 22.57 -9.12 -19.04
N ASP A 22 21.42 -9.69 -19.39
CA ASP A 22 20.11 -9.02 -19.32
C ASP A 22 19.46 -9.15 -17.94
N TRP A 23 20.15 -9.73 -16.95
CA TRP A 23 19.64 -9.88 -15.60
C TRP A 23 20.09 -8.74 -14.70
N ASP A 24 19.16 -8.20 -13.93
CA ASP A 24 19.43 -7.13 -12.96
C ASP A 24 19.89 -7.69 -11.60
N VAL A 25 19.59 -8.96 -11.30
CA VAL A 25 19.92 -9.64 -10.04
C VAL A 25 20.46 -11.05 -10.26
N CYS A 26 21.37 -11.48 -9.38
CA CYS A 26 22.03 -12.77 -9.46
C CYS A 26 21.06 -13.91 -9.12
N GLY A 27 20.94 -14.90 -10.00
CA GLY A 27 20.02 -16.02 -9.83
C GLY A 27 20.31 -16.93 -8.62
N GLU A 28 21.56 -17.00 -8.19
CA GLU A 28 21.97 -17.90 -7.09
C GLU A 28 21.90 -17.25 -5.71
N CYS A 29 22.15 -15.94 -5.61
CA CYS A 29 22.26 -15.27 -4.31
C CYS A 29 21.44 -13.99 -4.16
N GLY A 30 20.78 -13.52 -5.22
CA GLY A 30 19.90 -12.35 -5.19
C GLY A 30 20.59 -10.98 -5.18
N GLU A 31 21.93 -10.94 -5.26
CA GLU A 31 22.68 -9.68 -5.28
C GLU A 31 22.50 -8.92 -6.61
N SER A 32 22.47 -7.58 -6.59
CA SER A 32 22.37 -6.77 -7.81
C SER A 32 23.60 -6.92 -8.72
N LEU A 33 23.35 -7.01 -10.03
CA LEU A 33 24.37 -7.20 -11.09
C LEU A 33 24.82 -5.90 -11.75
N GLU A 34 24.27 -4.74 -11.35
CA GLU A 34 24.55 -3.46 -12.01
C GLU A 34 26.03 -3.02 -11.86
N PRO A 35 26.70 -2.56 -12.93
CA PRO A 35 28.07 -2.09 -12.87
C PRO A 35 28.20 -0.74 -12.14
N THR A 36 29.26 -0.61 -11.35
CA THR A 36 29.61 0.61 -10.61
C THR A 36 29.89 1.80 -11.54
N ARG A 37 28.88 2.69 -11.65
CA ARG A 37 28.88 4.12 -12.01
C ARG A 37 29.99 4.64 -12.96
N GLY A 38 29.63 4.74 -14.24
CA GLY A 38 30.25 5.64 -15.22
C GLY A 38 29.49 6.97 -15.40
N LEU A 39 30.25 8.04 -15.67
CA LEU A 39 29.91 9.34 -16.30
C LEU A 39 28.74 10.23 -15.80
N LEU A 40 27.94 9.81 -14.81
CA LEU A 40 26.97 10.68 -14.08
C LEU A 40 27.47 11.08 -12.68
N GLY A 41 28.75 10.84 -12.38
CA GLY A 41 29.36 11.08 -11.06
C GLY A 41 29.43 12.54 -10.63
N TRP A 42 29.31 13.50 -11.54
CA TRP A 42 29.35 14.93 -11.20
C TRP A 42 28.10 15.40 -10.42
N LEU A 43 26.93 14.82 -10.70
CA LEU A 43 25.66 15.12 -10.02
C LEU A 43 25.54 14.48 -8.62
N HIS A 44 26.45 13.58 -8.26
CA HIS A 44 26.48 12.89 -6.97
C HIS A 44 27.59 13.38 -6.04
N SER A 45 28.28 14.49 -6.37
CA SER A 45 29.28 15.06 -5.47
C SER A 45 28.63 15.61 -4.20
N PRO A 46 29.15 15.34 -2.98
CA PRO A 46 28.60 15.89 -1.75
C PRO A 46 28.61 17.42 -1.75
N ALA A 47 29.52 18.05 -2.49
CA ALA A 47 29.57 19.50 -2.67
C ALA A 47 28.37 20.06 -3.46
N PHE A 48 27.82 19.29 -4.42
CA PHE A 48 26.61 19.67 -5.17
C PHE A 48 25.37 19.61 -4.28
N TRP A 49 25.23 18.53 -3.48
CA TRP A 49 24.14 18.39 -2.51
C TRP A 49 24.20 19.44 -1.40
N VAL A 50 25.39 19.80 -0.89
CA VAL A 50 25.54 20.87 0.12
C VAL A 50 25.11 22.23 -0.44
N ALA A 51 25.44 22.55 -1.69
CA ALA A 51 25.02 23.79 -2.33
C ALA A 51 23.50 23.85 -2.58
N LEU A 52 22.88 22.72 -2.97
CA LEU A 52 21.44 22.63 -3.22
C LEU A 52 20.64 22.70 -1.92
N VAL A 53 21.09 22.02 -0.85
CA VAL A 53 20.48 22.11 0.49
C VAL A 53 20.64 23.51 1.08
N ALA A 54 21.79 24.17 0.95
CA ALA A 54 21.98 25.54 1.43
C ALA A 54 21.06 26.56 0.71
N SER A 55 20.78 26.34 -0.58
CA SER A 55 19.87 27.17 -1.37
C SER A 55 18.40 26.95 -0.99
N ALA A 56 18.00 25.69 -0.74
CA ALA A 56 16.66 25.35 -0.27
C ALA A 56 16.41 25.86 1.16
N VAL A 57 17.40 25.78 2.06
CA VAL A 57 17.29 26.30 3.44
C VAL A 57 17.20 27.82 3.48
N ALA A 58 17.87 28.54 2.57
CA ALA A 58 17.74 30.00 2.48
C ALA A 58 16.35 30.46 1.98
N LEU A 59 15.71 29.70 1.09
CA LEU A 59 14.35 29.99 0.61
C LEU A 59 13.27 29.58 1.62
N VAL A 60 13.47 28.47 2.36
CA VAL A 60 12.57 28.08 3.46
C VAL A 60 12.74 28.99 4.68
N GLY A 61 13.95 29.48 4.98
CA GLY A 61 14.22 30.38 6.10
C GLY A 61 13.52 31.74 5.98
N ALA A 62 13.35 32.27 4.77
CA ALA A 62 12.59 33.51 4.55
C ALA A 62 11.07 33.29 4.54
N GLY A 63 10.59 32.11 4.12
CA GLY A 63 9.16 31.76 4.12
C GLY A 63 8.62 31.39 5.50
N VAL A 64 9.41 30.72 6.34
CA VAL A 64 8.98 30.26 7.68
C VAL A 64 8.85 31.41 8.68
N LEU A 65 9.56 32.52 8.48
CA LEU A 65 9.47 33.69 9.37
C LEU A 65 8.25 34.59 9.10
N LEU A 66 7.53 34.40 7.98
CA LEU A 66 6.31 35.16 7.67
C LEU A 66 5.01 34.33 7.86
N GLY A 67 5.12 33.01 8.07
CA GLY A 67 3.97 32.11 8.21
C GLY A 67 3.43 31.91 9.63
N HIS A 68 4.15 32.32 10.69
CA HIS A 68 3.72 32.18 12.10
C HIS A 68 2.70 33.25 12.53
N SER A 69 1.82 33.66 11.61
CA SER A 69 0.67 34.49 11.96
C SER A 69 -0.25 33.66 12.84
N ALA A 70 -0.35 34.07 14.10
CA ALA A 70 -1.11 33.44 15.16
C ALA A 70 -2.48 32.95 14.70
N SER A 71 -2.63 31.64 14.54
CA SER A 71 -3.93 30.99 14.49
C SER A 71 -4.64 31.27 15.81
N GLY A 72 -5.72 32.04 15.76
CA GLY A 72 -6.51 32.32 16.96
C GLY A 72 -7.16 31.04 17.48
N PRO A 73 -7.45 30.92 18.79
CA PRO A 73 -8.16 29.77 19.35
C PRO A 73 -9.48 29.43 18.64
N GLY A 74 -10.12 30.41 17.98
CA GLY A 74 -11.34 30.21 17.20
C GLY A 74 -11.14 29.46 15.89
N GLN A 75 -10.05 29.70 15.13
CA GLN A 75 -9.81 29.01 13.86
C GLN A 75 -9.62 27.51 14.04
N HIS A 76 -8.93 27.09 15.11
CA HIS A 76 -8.73 25.67 15.38
C HIS A 76 -10.04 24.92 15.70
N VAL A 77 -10.98 25.59 16.39
CA VAL A 77 -12.29 25.00 16.72
C VAL A 77 -13.16 24.91 15.47
N ASP A 78 -13.15 25.94 14.62
CA ASP A 78 -13.89 25.96 13.36
C ASP A 78 -13.34 24.90 12.38
N ASP A 79 -12.02 24.74 12.29
CA ASP A 79 -11.36 23.73 11.48
C ASP A 79 -11.67 22.30 11.96
N ALA A 80 -11.66 22.06 13.28
CA ALA A 80 -12.01 20.77 13.86
C ALA A 80 -13.49 20.41 13.61
N ALA A 81 -14.39 21.39 13.76
CA ALA A 81 -15.81 21.19 13.48
C ALA A 81 -16.08 20.89 12.00
N ALA A 82 -15.40 21.60 11.09
CA ALA A 82 -15.51 21.35 9.65
C ALA A 82 -14.99 19.95 9.27
N LYS A 83 -13.86 19.52 9.83
CA LYS A 83 -13.33 18.16 9.61
C LYS A 83 -14.27 17.07 10.11
N ARG A 84 -14.81 17.22 11.33
CA ARG A 84 -15.80 16.28 11.89
C ARG A 84 -17.02 16.15 10.97
N ALA A 85 -17.55 17.28 10.50
CA ALA A 85 -18.69 17.29 9.60
C ALA A 85 -18.37 16.59 8.26
N ALA A 86 -17.18 16.80 7.71
CA ALA A 86 -16.73 16.15 6.49
C ALA A 86 -16.60 14.62 6.65
N VAL A 87 -15.94 14.16 7.72
CA VAL A 87 -15.83 12.72 8.05
C VAL A 87 -17.21 12.11 8.26
N GLN A 88 -18.09 12.79 9.01
CA GLN A 88 -19.46 12.32 9.23
C GLN A 88 -20.23 12.17 7.93
N GLN A 89 -20.19 13.19 7.06
CA GLN A 89 -20.88 13.15 5.78
C GLN A 89 -20.36 12.02 4.89
N TRP A 90 -19.04 11.89 4.75
CA TRP A 90 -18.42 10.80 3.98
C TRP A 90 -18.79 9.42 4.54
N TRP A 91 -18.76 9.26 5.87
CA TRP A 91 -19.04 7.97 6.50
C TRP A 91 -20.48 7.49 6.28
N THR A 92 -21.45 8.40 6.11
CA THR A 92 -22.83 8.00 5.80
C THR A 92 -22.98 7.21 4.51
N SER A 93 -22.12 7.44 3.50
CA SER A 93 -22.13 6.69 2.25
C SER A 93 -21.11 5.55 2.20
N ALA A 94 -19.99 5.68 2.90
CA ALA A 94 -18.92 4.67 2.86
C ALA A 94 -19.13 3.48 3.80
N ARG A 95 -19.91 3.67 4.87
CA ARG A 95 -20.02 2.69 5.96
C ARG A 95 -20.43 1.30 5.51
N SER A 96 -21.41 1.17 4.62
CA SER A 96 -21.90 -0.15 4.20
C SER A 96 -20.80 -0.98 3.54
N ASP A 97 -19.95 -0.35 2.74
CA ASP A 97 -18.96 -1.05 1.96
C ASP A 97 -17.72 -1.40 2.80
N VAL A 98 -17.37 -0.54 3.77
CA VAL A 98 -16.34 -0.87 4.77
C VAL A 98 -16.82 -1.98 5.72
N ASP A 99 -18.08 -1.94 6.16
CA ASP A 99 -18.67 -3.01 6.98
C ASP A 99 -18.80 -4.33 6.18
N GLU A 100 -19.07 -4.27 4.87
CA GLU A 100 -19.10 -5.46 3.99
C GLU A 100 -17.70 -6.08 3.85
N LEU A 101 -16.65 -5.26 3.68
CA LEU A 101 -15.28 -5.76 3.66
C LEU A 101 -14.92 -6.49 4.97
N GLU A 102 -15.22 -5.89 6.12
CA GLU A 102 -15.01 -6.51 7.43
C GLU A 102 -15.77 -7.84 7.56
N SER A 103 -17.03 -7.87 7.16
CA SER A 103 -17.86 -9.07 7.24
C SER A 103 -17.34 -10.18 6.33
N ALA A 104 -16.91 -9.85 5.11
CA ALA A 104 -16.39 -10.83 4.17
C ALA A 104 -15.07 -11.44 4.65
N LEU A 105 -14.19 -10.64 5.27
CA LEU A 105 -12.97 -11.11 5.92
C LEU A 105 -13.30 -12.13 7.03
N ASP A 106 -14.16 -11.77 7.99
CA ASP A 106 -14.52 -12.67 9.11
C ASP A 106 -15.26 -13.93 8.63
N ASP A 107 -16.17 -13.78 7.66
CA ASP A 107 -16.89 -14.91 7.06
C ASP A 107 -15.95 -15.87 6.34
N SER A 108 -14.93 -15.38 5.65
CA SER A 108 -13.96 -16.23 4.96
C SER A 108 -13.20 -17.11 5.97
N GLN A 109 -12.71 -16.51 7.07
CA GLN A 109 -12.01 -17.26 8.11
C GLN A 109 -12.93 -18.23 8.83
N ARG A 110 -14.17 -17.81 9.13
CA ARG A 110 -15.17 -18.63 9.77
C ARG A 110 -15.53 -19.85 8.93
N ALA A 111 -15.70 -19.67 7.62
CA ALA A 111 -15.99 -20.76 6.69
C ALA A 111 -14.84 -21.78 6.61
N VAL A 112 -13.58 -21.32 6.56
CA VAL A 112 -12.41 -22.20 6.62
C VAL A 112 -12.42 -23.05 7.91
N ARG A 113 -12.64 -22.42 9.07
CA ARG A 113 -12.69 -23.13 10.36
C ARG A 113 -13.81 -24.18 10.42
N GLN A 114 -14.91 -23.95 9.72
CA GLN A 114 -16.07 -24.84 9.70
C GLN A 114 -16.04 -25.86 8.56
N TRP A 115 -15.03 -25.81 7.69
CA TRP A 115 -14.94 -26.63 6.46
C TRP A 115 -16.16 -26.44 5.54
N ASP A 116 -16.71 -25.23 5.50
CA ASP A 116 -17.85 -24.88 4.65
C ASP A 116 -17.34 -24.25 3.34
N SER A 117 -17.20 -25.08 2.30
CA SER A 117 -16.68 -24.64 1.01
C SER A 117 -17.62 -23.68 0.27
N SER A 118 -18.93 -23.78 0.49
CA SER A 118 -19.91 -22.88 -0.15
C SER A 118 -19.81 -21.49 0.48
N ALA A 119 -19.87 -21.42 1.82
CA ALA A 119 -19.71 -20.16 2.52
C ALA A 119 -18.34 -19.53 2.27
N PHE A 120 -17.28 -20.35 2.13
CA PHE A 120 -15.95 -19.87 1.81
C PHE A 120 -15.88 -19.24 0.42
N ASN A 121 -16.45 -19.88 -0.60
CA ASN A 121 -16.55 -19.31 -1.94
C ASN A 121 -17.31 -17.97 -1.95
N ASP A 122 -18.45 -17.91 -1.27
CA ASP A 122 -19.28 -16.71 -1.24
C ASP A 122 -18.57 -15.56 -0.50
N ALA A 123 -17.87 -15.87 0.59
CA ALA A 123 -17.04 -14.89 1.30
C ALA A 123 -15.88 -14.37 0.45
N CYS A 124 -15.20 -15.24 -0.30
CA CYS A 124 -14.13 -14.84 -1.22
C CYS A 124 -14.59 -13.88 -2.32
N GLN A 125 -15.76 -14.13 -2.91
CA GLN A 125 -16.33 -13.25 -3.93
C GLN A 125 -16.71 -11.89 -3.36
N ARG A 126 -17.36 -11.86 -2.19
CA ARG A 126 -17.70 -10.60 -1.50
C ARG A 126 -16.48 -9.81 -1.08
N MET A 127 -15.46 -10.50 -0.55
CA MET A 127 -14.18 -9.89 -0.18
C MET A 127 -13.51 -9.25 -1.41
N HIS A 128 -13.48 -9.96 -2.55
CA HIS A 128 -13.00 -9.41 -3.81
C HIS A 128 -13.76 -8.14 -4.21
N ASP A 129 -15.08 -8.18 -4.25
CA ASP A 129 -15.89 -7.06 -4.75
C ASP A 129 -15.83 -5.85 -3.81
N ALA A 130 -15.87 -6.07 -2.50
CA ALA A 130 -15.72 -5.03 -1.50
C ALA A 130 -14.32 -4.39 -1.59
N ALA A 131 -13.27 -5.19 -1.75
CA ALA A 131 -11.89 -4.70 -1.82
C ALA A 131 -11.56 -4.03 -3.17
N ALA A 132 -12.08 -4.54 -4.28
CA ALA A 132 -11.78 -4.03 -5.62
C ALA A 132 -12.62 -2.82 -6.01
N VAL A 133 -13.84 -2.70 -5.46
CA VAL A 133 -14.81 -1.67 -5.86
C VAL A 133 -15.41 -0.96 -4.64
N GLY A 134 -15.95 -1.72 -3.69
CA GLY A 134 -16.74 -1.18 -2.58
C GLY A 134 -15.99 -0.15 -1.73
N VAL A 135 -14.78 -0.45 -1.28
CA VAL A 135 -13.95 0.48 -0.50
C VAL A 135 -13.28 1.54 -1.41
N PRO A 136 -12.61 1.18 -2.53
CA PRO A 136 -11.91 2.15 -3.36
C PRO A 136 -12.79 3.27 -3.92
N GLN A 137 -14.07 3.04 -4.19
CA GLN A 137 -14.97 4.09 -4.69
C GLN A 137 -15.19 5.24 -3.70
N HIS A 138 -14.88 5.04 -2.41
CA HIS A 138 -14.99 6.06 -1.37
C HIS A 138 -13.65 6.72 -1.02
N LEU A 139 -12.58 6.40 -1.76
CA LEU A 139 -11.26 6.99 -1.57
C LEU A 139 -10.97 8.14 -2.58
N PRO A 140 -10.19 9.16 -2.20
CA PRO A 140 -9.66 9.41 -0.85
C PRO A 140 -10.75 9.89 0.11
N THR A 141 -10.57 9.58 1.39
CA THR A 141 -11.44 10.07 2.46
C THR A 141 -11.02 11.49 2.90
N PRO A 142 -11.86 12.20 3.69
CA PRO A 142 -11.48 13.52 4.23
C PRO A 142 -10.27 13.51 5.17
N ASP A 143 -9.93 12.36 5.77
CA ASP A 143 -8.74 12.18 6.60
C ASP A 143 -7.72 11.27 5.87
N PRO A 144 -6.50 11.76 5.58
CA PRO A 144 -5.52 10.96 4.85
C PRO A 144 -5.08 9.70 5.62
N GLN A 145 -5.17 9.66 6.95
CA GLN A 145 -4.85 8.44 7.71
C GLN A 145 -5.92 7.37 7.52
N ILE A 146 -7.20 7.75 7.54
CA ILE A 146 -8.30 6.82 7.23
C ILE A 146 -8.14 6.29 5.80
N SER A 147 -7.71 7.15 4.86
CA SER A 147 -7.44 6.72 3.48
C SER A 147 -6.35 5.68 3.40
N ALA A 148 -5.22 5.89 4.08
CA ALA A 148 -4.09 4.96 4.07
C ALA A 148 -4.48 3.58 4.63
N GLU A 149 -5.21 3.54 5.74
CA GLU A 149 -5.66 2.28 6.33
C GLU A 149 -6.68 1.55 5.44
N LEU A 150 -7.66 2.26 4.86
CA LEU A 150 -8.65 1.63 3.98
C LEU A 150 -8.05 1.15 2.65
N ASP A 151 -7.05 1.86 2.13
CA ASP A 151 -6.33 1.46 0.92
C ASP A 151 -5.52 0.18 1.18
N ALA A 152 -4.74 0.14 2.26
CA ALA A 152 -4.00 -1.05 2.67
C ALA A 152 -4.93 -2.25 2.94
N ALA A 153 -6.03 -2.03 3.64
CA ALA A 153 -7.05 -3.07 3.86
C ALA A 153 -7.60 -3.63 2.55
N ALA A 154 -7.92 -2.76 1.58
CA ALA A 154 -8.43 -3.15 0.28
C ALA A 154 -7.38 -3.93 -0.52
N GLU A 155 -6.11 -3.50 -0.53
CA GLU A 155 -5.04 -4.21 -1.22
C GLU A 155 -4.83 -5.63 -0.68
N ASP A 156 -4.73 -5.78 0.65
CA ASP A 156 -4.53 -7.08 1.30
C ASP A 156 -5.73 -8.01 1.10
N ALA A 157 -6.96 -7.50 1.25
CA ALA A 157 -8.18 -8.27 1.05
C ALA A 157 -8.38 -8.68 -0.42
N HIS A 158 -8.05 -7.81 -1.36
CA HIS A 158 -8.11 -8.12 -2.78
C HIS A 158 -7.11 -9.22 -3.14
N SER A 159 -5.88 -9.14 -2.62
CA SER A 159 -4.86 -10.18 -2.75
C SER A 159 -5.34 -11.52 -2.17
N ALA A 160 -5.85 -11.51 -0.93
CA ALA A 160 -6.39 -12.69 -0.26
C ALA A 160 -7.56 -13.32 -1.04
N SER A 161 -8.41 -12.50 -1.67
CA SER A 161 -9.54 -12.98 -2.48
C SER A 161 -9.08 -13.78 -3.69
N HIS A 162 -8.01 -13.36 -4.37
CA HIS A 162 -7.45 -14.10 -5.49
C HIS A 162 -6.82 -15.41 -5.04
N MET A 163 -6.15 -15.43 -3.89
CA MET A 163 -5.59 -16.66 -3.32
C MET A 163 -6.68 -17.71 -3.05
N CYS A 164 -7.76 -17.32 -2.40
CA CYS A 164 -8.81 -18.28 -2.05
C CYS A 164 -9.65 -18.70 -3.27
N LEU A 165 -9.94 -17.80 -4.21
CA LEU A 165 -10.60 -18.16 -5.47
C LEU A 165 -9.72 -19.10 -6.33
N ALA A 166 -8.40 -18.91 -6.33
CA ALA A 166 -7.47 -19.82 -6.99
C ALA A 166 -7.44 -21.20 -6.33
N ALA A 167 -7.51 -21.27 -4.99
CA ALA A 167 -7.61 -22.54 -4.27
C ALA A 167 -8.93 -23.27 -4.57
N LEU A 168 -10.06 -22.56 -4.59
CA LEU A 168 -11.36 -23.09 -4.98
C LEU A 168 -11.38 -23.59 -6.43
N ALA A 169 -10.67 -22.92 -7.33
CA ALA A 169 -10.44 -23.36 -8.71
C ALA A 169 -9.48 -24.56 -8.84
N GLN A 170 -9.01 -25.14 -7.72
CA GLN A 170 -8.12 -26.30 -7.65
C GLN A 170 -6.78 -26.08 -8.36
N THR A 171 -6.27 -24.84 -8.30
CA THR A 171 -4.90 -24.56 -8.72
C THR A 171 -3.91 -25.27 -7.78
N ARG A 172 -2.70 -25.56 -8.28
CA ARG A 172 -1.68 -26.30 -7.52
C ARG A 172 -0.90 -25.45 -6.50
N ASN A 173 -1.32 -24.20 -6.32
CA ASN A 173 -0.64 -23.27 -5.43
C ASN A 173 -1.07 -23.53 -3.99
N ASN A 174 -0.11 -23.48 -3.07
CA ASN A 174 -0.38 -23.54 -1.64
C ASN A 174 -0.36 -22.11 -1.08
N TYR A 175 -1.54 -21.56 -0.87
CA TYR A 175 -1.72 -20.21 -0.32
C TYR A 175 -2.11 -20.19 1.15
N ASP A 176 -2.10 -21.33 1.86
CA ASP A 176 -2.69 -21.41 3.21
C ASP A 176 -2.12 -20.37 4.17
N GLY A 177 -0.78 -20.19 4.18
CA GLY A 177 -0.13 -19.19 5.03
C GLY A 177 -0.30 -17.75 4.54
N GLU A 178 -0.24 -17.54 3.22
CA GLU A 178 -0.35 -16.20 2.63
C GLU A 178 -1.78 -15.64 2.75
N PHE A 179 -2.78 -16.49 2.55
CA PHE A 179 -4.19 -16.14 2.72
C PHE A 179 -4.49 -15.71 4.14
N ILE A 180 -4.02 -16.47 5.14
CA ILE A 180 -4.24 -16.14 6.56
C ILE A 180 -3.57 -14.81 6.89
N ALA A 181 -2.29 -14.63 6.51
CA ALA A 181 -1.56 -13.41 6.80
C ALA A 181 -2.20 -12.18 6.17
N ALA A 182 -2.58 -12.25 4.89
CA ALA A 182 -3.23 -11.15 4.18
C ALA A 182 -4.61 -10.82 4.77
N THR A 183 -5.41 -11.84 5.12
CA THR A 183 -6.73 -11.62 5.77
C THR A 183 -6.58 -10.95 7.13
N GLU A 184 -5.60 -11.38 7.95
CA GLU A 184 -5.34 -10.79 9.27
C GLU A 184 -4.81 -9.35 9.18
N GLN A 185 -3.97 -9.06 8.19
CA GLN A 185 -3.48 -7.69 7.93
C GLN A 185 -4.62 -6.78 7.46
N ALA A 186 -5.43 -7.23 6.49
CA ALA A 186 -6.61 -6.50 6.04
C ALA A 186 -7.57 -6.17 7.19
N GLU A 187 -7.85 -7.13 8.08
CA GLU A 187 -8.69 -6.88 9.26
C GLU A 187 -8.08 -5.87 10.23
N THR A 188 -6.76 -5.88 10.40
CA THR A 188 -6.06 -4.94 11.26
C THR A 188 -6.23 -3.52 10.72
N HIS A 189 -6.00 -3.34 9.42
CA HIS A 189 -6.19 -2.06 8.74
C HIS A 189 -7.65 -1.58 8.79
N VAL A 190 -8.65 -2.46 8.59
CA VAL A 190 -10.07 -2.08 8.76
C VAL A 190 -10.36 -1.61 10.19
N LYS A 191 -9.84 -2.31 11.21
CA LYS A 191 -10.05 -1.94 12.62
C LYS A 191 -9.40 -0.58 12.94
N GLU A 192 -8.20 -0.34 12.44
CA GLU A 192 -7.49 0.93 12.60
C GLU A 192 -8.23 2.08 11.90
N ALA A 193 -8.69 1.87 10.67
CA ALA A 193 -9.53 2.82 9.95
C ALA A 193 -10.80 3.18 10.73
N LYS A 194 -11.53 2.18 11.26
CA LYS A 194 -12.75 2.40 12.04
C LYS A 194 -12.47 3.13 13.35
N ALA A 195 -11.35 2.85 14.01
CA ALA A 195 -10.94 3.60 15.21
C ALA A 195 -10.65 5.09 14.89
N LEU A 196 -10.00 5.36 13.75
CA LEU A 196 -9.75 6.73 13.28
C LEU A 196 -11.06 7.45 12.91
N ILE A 197 -12.01 6.75 12.29
CA ILE A 197 -13.35 7.27 12.00
C ILE A 197 -14.06 7.65 13.30
N ASP A 198 -14.12 6.74 14.26
CA ASP A 198 -14.78 6.98 15.55
C ASP A 198 -14.13 8.16 16.31
N LEU A 199 -12.80 8.26 16.27
CA LEU A 199 -12.09 9.43 16.79
C LEU A 199 -12.49 10.70 16.04
N GLY A 200 -12.51 10.67 14.71
CA GLY A 200 -12.90 11.82 13.88
C GLY A 200 -14.35 12.27 14.08
N LEU A 201 -15.25 11.37 14.48
CA LEU A 201 -16.65 11.67 14.79
C LEU A 201 -16.85 12.22 16.21
N THR A 202 -15.94 11.92 17.14
CA THR A 202 -16.07 12.24 18.58
C THR A 202 -15.12 13.34 19.07
N ALA A 203 -14.08 13.68 18.29
CA ALA A 203 -13.19 14.81 18.50
C ALA A 203 -13.95 16.14 18.53
#